data_AF-A0A0W0UGF7-F1
#
_entry.id   AF-A0A0W0UGF7-F1
#
_cell.length_a   1.000
_cell.length_b   1.000
_cell.length_c   1.000
_cell.angle_alpha   90.00
_cell.angle_beta   90.00
_cell.angle_gamma   90.00
#
_symmetry.space_group_name_H-M   'P 1'
#
loop_
_entity.id
_entity.type
_entity.pdbx_description
1 polymer ?
#
loop_
_entity_poly.entity_id
_entity_poly.type
_entity_poly.pdbx_seq_one_letter_code
_entity_poly.pdbx_strand_id
1 'polypeptide(L)'
;MVIKIKTILLGIVLFSFALATFAASDVLLSASAGCFNEKKLKTIAKEIETSFEKNICANGIKPMQVQWISSTALPQIMNKSFLGVEPPPNWQILTEELMHDCFKEGDLCTETTQKQVVGCMQIKAPTILLQWGPWLAENCKTINKEVIEKWANKKQKVLELIKEFQVQSTQ
;
A
#
# COMPACT_ATOMS: atom_id res chain seq x y z
N MET A 1 6.11 18.25 -13.88
CA MET A 1 6.00 16.87 -14.41
C MET A 1 4.80 16.24 -13.73
N VAL A 2 3.72 15.96 -14.46
CA VAL A 2 2.41 15.60 -13.86
C VAL A 2 2.44 14.13 -13.45
N ILE A 3 2.73 13.87 -12.18
CA ILE A 3 2.60 12.54 -11.58
C ILE A 3 1.12 12.17 -11.71
N LYS A 4 0.83 11.07 -12.43
CA LYS A 4 -0.54 10.64 -12.67
C LYS A 4 -1.18 10.26 -11.35
N ILE A 5 -2.13 11.09 -10.94
CA ILE A 5 -2.90 11.07 -9.69
C ILE A 5 -3.41 9.66 -9.33
N LYS A 6 -3.79 8.84 -10.32
CA LYS A 6 -4.25 7.46 -10.14
C LYS A 6 -3.25 6.51 -9.46
N THR A 7 -1.95 6.70 -9.72
CA THR A 7 -0.87 5.84 -9.18
C THR A 7 -0.61 6.05 -7.68
N ILE A 8 -0.84 7.27 -7.17
CA ILE A 8 -0.56 7.63 -5.76
C ILE A 8 -1.64 7.08 -4.84
N LEU A 9 -2.87 7.07 -5.36
CA LEU A 9 -4.10 6.66 -4.72
C LEU A 9 -4.15 5.21 -4.32
N LEU A 10 -3.71 4.40 -5.27
CA LEU A 10 -3.59 3.00 -5.06
C LEU A 10 -2.45 2.70 -4.08
N GLY A 11 -1.37 3.49 -4.09
CA GLY A 11 -0.28 3.37 -3.12
C GLY A 11 -0.69 3.53 -1.65
N ILE A 12 -1.91 4.02 -1.38
CA ILE A 12 -2.42 4.31 -0.03
C ILE A 12 -3.44 3.27 0.43
N VAL A 13 -4.33 2.79 -0.45
CA VAL A 13 -5.10 1.56 -0.14
C VAL A 13 -4.17 0.33 -0.13
N LEU A 14 -3.03 0.48 -0.82
CA LEU A 14 -1.83 -0.36 -0.72
C LEU A 14 -0.76 0.20 0.20
N PHE A 15 -1.10 1.03 1.19
CA PHE A 15 -0.23 1.12 2.36
C PHE A 15 -0.04 -0.26 3.00
N SER A 16 -0.95 -1.18 2.66
CA SER A 16 -0.88 -2.62 2.89
C SER A 16 0.12 -3.41 2.05
N PHE A 17 0.61 -2.87 0.93
CA PHE A 17 1.70 -3.43 0.15
C PHE A 17 2.81 -2.38 0.09
N ALA A 18 3.71 -2.44 1.08
CA ALA A 18 4.89 -1.59 1.30
C ALA A 18 5.90 -1.56 0.13
N LEU A 19 5.44 -1.33 -1.08
CA LEU A 19 6.17 -1.40 -2.34
C LEU A 19 5.71 -0.28 -3.30
N ALA A 20 4.43 0.11 -3.29
CA ALA A 20 3.94 1.16 -4.19
C ALA A 20 4.23 2.59 -3.71
N THR A 21 4.29 2.85 -2.39
CA THR A 21 4.69 4.15 -1.82
C THR A 21 6.15 4.50 -2.15
N PHE A 22 7.00 3.49 -2.29
CA PHE A 22 8.40 3.64 -2.71
C PHE A 22 8.51 4.11 -4.15
N ALA A 23 7.67 3.61 -5.06
CA ALA A 23 7.72 3.97 -6.47
C ALA A 23 7.22 5.40 -6.77
N ALA A 24 6.47 6.02 -5.85
CA ALA A 24 5.82 7.31 -6.04
C ALA A 24 6.50 8.49 -5.34
N SER A 25 7.48 8.22 -4.46
CA SER A 25 8.22 9.26 -3.73
C SER A 25 9.71 9.12 -4.03
N ASP A 26 10.26 10.08 -4.78
CA ASP A 26 11.71 10.19 -5.04
C ASP A 26 12.51 10.26 -3.73
N VAL A 27 11.89 10.70 -2.62
CA VAL A 27 12.49 10.75 -1.27
C VAL A 27 12.64 9.36 -0.65
N LEU A 28 11.67 8.46 -0.83
CA LEU A 28 11.77 7.07 -0.39
C LEU A 28 12.70 6.25 -1.27
N LEU A 29 12.64 6.48 -2.58
CA LEU A 29 13.56 5.89 -3.56
C LEU A 29 15.01 6.31 -3.30
N SER A 30 15.25 7.56 -2.91
CA SER A 30 16.59 8.03 -2.55
C SER A 30 17.07 7.49 -1.20
N ALA A 31 16.19 7.36 -0.20
CA ALA A 31 16.50 6.67 1.07
C ALA A 31 16.79 5.17 0.91
N SER A 32 16.28 4.57 -0.19
CA SER A 32 16.51 3.16 -0.56
C SER A 32 17.28 3.04 -1.88
N ALA A 33 18.05 4.06 -2.26
CA ALA A 33 18.73 4.12 -3.55
C ALA A 33 19.63 2.89 -3.73
N GLY A 34 19.34 2.08 -4.74
CA GLY A 34 20.05 0.84 -5.04
C GLY A 34 19.57 -0.41 -4.30
N CYS A 35 18.48 -0.33 -3.53
CA CYS A 35 18.00 -1.43 -2.71
C CYS A 35 16.87 -2.23 -3.37
N PHE A 36 15.95 -1.56 -4.07
CA PHE A 36 14.82 -2.19 -4.76
C PHE A 36 15.03 -2.24 -6.27
N ASN A 37 14.57 -3.34 -6.89
CA ASN A 37 14.46 -3.40 -8.35
C ASN A 37 13.28 -2.54 -8.82
N GLU A 38 13.53 -1.28 -9.17
CA GLU A 38 12.50 -0.30 -9.55
C GLU A 38 11.58 -0.77 -10.70
N LYS A 39 12.14 -1.46 -11.70
CA LYS A 39 11.36 -1.93 -12.85
C LYS A 39 10.33 -2.98 -12.41
N LYS A 40 10.77 -3.94 -11.58
CA LYS A 40 9.86 -4.93 -10.99
C LYS A 40 8.86 -4.25 -10.07
N LEU A 41 9.30 -3.31 -9.25
CA LEU A 41 8.45 -2.57 -8.33
C LEU A 41 7.31 -1.84 -9.06
N LYS A 42 7.63 -1.11 -10.12
CA LYS A 42 6.64 -0.44 -10.99
C LYS A 42 5.66 -1.44 -11.63
N THR A 43 6.15 -2.62 -12.00
CA THR A 43 5.31 -3.68 -12.56
C THR A 43 4.34 -4.22 -11.50
N ILE A 44 4.84 -4.52 -10.31
CA ILE A 44 4.03 -4.98 -9.16
C ILE A 44 2.93 -3.97 -8.84
N ALA A 45 3.30 -2.69 -8.70
CA ALA A 45 2.34 -1.62 -8.42
C ALA A 45 1.21 -1.58 -9.45
N LYS A 46 1.54 -1.66 -10.75
CA LYS A 46 0.55 -1.67 -11.84
C LYS A 46 -0.35 -2.91 -11.83
N GLU A 47 0.18 -4.08 -11.50
CA GLU A 47 -0.62 -5.30 -11.41
C GLU A 47 -1.64 -5.22 -10.28
N ILE A 48 -1.22 -4.69 -9.14
CA ILE A 48 -2.12 -4.48 -8.01
C ILE A 48 -3.16 -3.40 -8.35
N GLU A 49 -2.76 -2.33 -9.07
CA GLU A 49 -3.65 -1.26 -9.56
C GLU A 49 -4.80 -1.81 -10.37
N THR A 50 -4.41 -2.55 -11.40
CA THR A 50 -5.36 -3.17 -12.32
C THR A 50 -6.32 -4.10 -11.57
N SER A 51 -5.81 -4.83 -10.59
CA SER A 51 -6.62 -5.77 -9.80
C SER A 51 -7.59 -5.05 -8.86
N PHE A 52 -7.15 -3.98 -8.23
CA PHE A 52 -7.99 -3.17 -7.34
C PHE A 52 -9.10 -2.45 -8.13
N GLU A 53 -8.75 -1.74 -9.20
CA GLU A 53 -9.71 -1.04 -10.05
C GLU A 53 -10.77 -2.01 -10.60
N LYS A 54 -10.33 -3.17 -11.09
CA LYS A 54 -11.23 -4.16 -11.68
C LYS A 54 -12.14 -4.85 -10.67
N ASN A 55 -11.60 -5.24 -9.51
CA ASN A 55 -12.31 -6.11 -8.59
C ASN A 55 -13.00 -5.33 -7.46
N ILE A 56 -12.40 -4.26 -6.96
CA ILE A 56 -12.90 -3.58 -5.77
C ILE A 56 -13.80 -2.39 -6.15
N CYS A 57 -13.43 -1.63 -7.18
CA CYS A 57 -14.15 -0.39 -7.49
C CYS A 57 -15.49 -0.54 -8.19
N ALA A 58 -15.92 -1.76 -8.50
CA ALA A 58 -17.24 -2.01 -9.08
C ALA A 58 -18.39 -1.58 -8.15
N ASN A 59 -18.20 -1.61 -6.83
CA ASN A 59 -19.27 -1.39 -5.84
C ASN A 59 -19.06 -0.13 -4.99
N GLY A 60 -18.01 0.64 -5.27
CA GLY A 60 -17.52 1.69 -4.38
C GLY A 60 -16.95 1.13 -3.07
N ILE A 61 -16.18 1.96 -2.37
CA ILE A 61 -15.61 1.63 -1.06
C ILE A 61 -15.92 2.77 -0.11
N LYS A 62 -16.54 2.45 1.03
CA LYS A 62 -16.84 3.41 2.10
C LYS A 62 -15.80 3.33 3.24
N PRO A 63 -15.66 4.40 4.05
CA PRO A 63 -14.71 4.44 5.17
C PRO A 63 -14.81 3.26 6.14
N MET A 64 -16.02 2.82 6.48
CA MET A 64 -16.17 1.68 7.41
C MET A 64 -15.60 0.37 6.86
N GLN A 65 -15.56 0.22 5.53
CA GLN A 65 -15.11 -1.02 4.90
C GLN A 65 -13.59 -1.16 4.97
N VAL A 66 -12.84 -0.03 5.03
CA VAL A 66 -11.38 -0.08 5.06
C VAL A 66 -10.80 -0.56 6.40
N GLN A 67 -11.58 -0.64 7.47
CA GLN A 67 -11.14 -1.23 8.74
C GLN A 67 -10.75 -2.70 8.59
N TRP A 68 -11.40 -3.43 7.67
CA TRP A 68 -11.03 -4.81 7.35
C TRP A 68 -9.60 -4.90 6.79
N ILE A 69 -9.16 -3.88 6.06
CA ILE A 69 -7.82 -3.85 5.47
C ILE A 69 -6.77 -3.87 6.57
N SER A 70 -6.85 -2.97 7.56
CA SER A 70 -5.86 -2.88 8.64
C SER A 70 -5.91 -4.05 9.61
N SER A 71 -7.11 -4.54 9.95
CA SER A 71 -7.31 -5.56 10.98
C SER A 71 -7.20 -7.01 10.46
N THR A 72 -7.42 -7.24 9.16
CA THR A 72 -7.54 -8.61 8.60
C THR A 72 -6.61 -8.85 7.42
N ALA A 73 -6.64 -7.98 6.41
CA ALA A 73 -5.83 -8.20 5.20
C ALA A 73 -4.35 -8.03 5.50
N LEU A 74 -4.03 -6.92 6.17
CA LEU A 74 -2.69 -6.48 6.41
C LEU A 74 -1.84 -7.43 7.26
N PRO A 75 -2.34 -7.95 8.40
CA PRO A 75 -1.57 -8.91 9.20
C PRO A 75 -1.10 -10.15 8.43
N GLN A 76 -1.79 -10.53 7.35
CA GLN A 76 -1.44 -11.69 6.54
C GLN A 76 -0.23 -11.46 5.61
N ILE A 77 0.14 -10.20 5.37
CA ILE A 77 1.26 -9.80 4.50
C ILE A 77 2.30 -8.92 5.22
N MET A 78 1.94 -8.26 6.32
CA MET A 78 2.84 -7.53 7.20
C MET A 78 3.32 -8.43 8.34
N ASN A 79 3.96 -9.54 7.97
CA ASN A 79 4.56 -10.48 8.89
C ASN A 79 5.87 -11.03 8.33
N LYS A 80 6.67 -11.64 9.21
CA LYS A 80 7.98 -12.19 8.85
C LYS A 80 7.95 -13.26 7.76
N SER A 81 6.92 -14.09 7.70
CA SER A 81 6.80 -15.11 6.65
C SER A 81 6.64 -14.49 5.26
N PHE A 82 5.87 -13.40 5.18
CA PHE A 82 5.66 -12.70 3.92
C PHE A 82 6.85 -11.81 3.54
N LEU A 83 7.31 -10.96 4.47
CA LEU A 83 8.33 -9.93 4.24
C LEU A 83 9.78 -10.44 4.32
N GLY A 84 10.00 -11.58 4.98
CA GLY A 84 11.32 -12.09 5.33
C GLY A 84 11.97 -11.43 6.56
N VAL A 85 11.32 -10.41 7.11
CA VAL A 85 11.77 -9.61 8.27
C VAL A 85 10.57 -9.28 9.16
N GLU A 86 10.81 -9.00 10.43
CA GLU A 86 9.74 -8.49 11.29
C GLU A 86 9.22 -7.16 10.74
N PRO A 87 7.89 -6.93 10.74
CA PRO A 87 7.31 -5.70 10.22
C PRO A 87 7.75 -4.49 11.06
N PRO A 88 7.65 -3.26 10.51
CA PRO A 88 8.06 -2.07 11.24
C PRO A 88 7.22 -1.90 12.52
N PRO A 89 7.79 -1.31 13.59
CA PRO A 89 7.05 -1.08 14.82
C PRO A 89 5.83 -0.20 14.57
N ASN A 90 4.75 -0.48 15.31
CA ASN A 90 3.48 0.27 15.25
C ASN A 90 2.84 0.31 13.86
N TRP A 91 3.18 -0.63 12.96
CA TRP A 91 2.73 -0.53 11.58
C TRP A 91 1.20 -0.51 11.44
N GLN A 92 0.54 -1.30 12.28
CA GLN A 92 -0.91 -1.44 12.29
C GLN A 92 -1.60 -0.16 12.77
N ILE A 93 -1.16 0.37 13.92
CA ILE A 93 -1.69 1.60 14.51
C ILE A 93 -1.56 2.76 13.52
N LEU A 94 -0.37 2.94 12.92
CA LEU A 94 -0.14 4.01 11.96
C LEU A 94 -1.06 3.86 10.73
N THR A 95 -1.28 2.63 10.27
CA THR A 95 -2.19 2.39 9.14
C THR A 95 -3.63 2.72 9.50
N GLU A 96 -4.10 2.32 10.69
CA GLU A 96 -5.44 2.64 11.18
C GLU A 96 -5.65 4.14 11.31
N GLU A 97 -4.68 4.87 11.88
CA GLU A 97 -4.69 6.33 11.98
C GLU A 97 -4.76 7.00 10.61
N LEU A 98 -3.96 6.52 9.64
CA LEU A 98 -3.96 7.08 8.29
C LEU A 98 -5.28 6.86 7.57
N MET A 99 -5.86 5.67 7.66
CA MET A 99 -7.16 5.40 7.04
C MET A 99 -8.26 6.24 7.68
N HIS A 100 -8.27 6.37 9.01
CA HIS A 100 -9.22 7.20 9.74
C HIS A 100 -9.07 8.69 9.39
N ASP A 101 -7.84 9.20 9.35
CA ASP A 101 -7.57 10.62 9.13
C ASP A 101 -7.75 11.04 7.67
N CYS A 102 -7.39 10.17 6.72
CA CYS A 102 -7.35 10.52 5.31
C CYS A 102 -8.57 10.06 4.52
N PHE A 103 -9.32 9.06 4.99
CA PHE A 103 -10.53 8.59 4.32
C PHE A 103 -11.76 8.70 5.23
N LYS A 104 -12.25 9.93 5.39
CA LYS A 104 -13.35 10.26 6.31
C LYS A 104 -14.75 10.01 5.73
N GLU A 105 -14.92 10.23 4.43
CA GLU A 105 -16.21 10.16 3.76
C GLU A 105 -16.08 9.94 2.25
N GLY A 106 -17.21 9.66 1.61
CA GLY A 106 -17.32 9.45 0.17
C GLY A 106 -17.01 8.02 -0.27
N ASP A 107 -16.65 7.89 -1.54
CA ASP A 107 -16.32 6.63 -2.18
C ASP A 107 -14.89 6.69 -2.71
N LEU A 108 -14.03 5.81 -2.18
CA LEU A 108 -12.61 5.70 -2.53
C LEU A 108 -12.36 5.30 -4.00
N CYS A 109 -13.40 4.99 -4.76
CA CYS A 109 -13.33 4.72 -6.18
C CYS A 109 -13.66 5.93 -7.05
N THR A 110 -14.08 7.06 -6.45
CA THR A 110 -14.33 8.31 -7.16
C THR A 110 -13.08 9.18 -7.20
N GLU A 111 -12.73 9.74 -8.36
CA GLU A 111 -11.53 10.56 -8.54
C GLU A 111 -11.39 11.70 -7.51
N THR A 112 -12.51 12.26 -7.05
CA THR A 112 -12.54 13.34 -6.05
C THR A 112 -12.09 12.88 -4.67
N THR A 113 -12.76 11.89 -4.07
CA THR A 113 -12.36 11.30 -2.78
C THR A 113 -10.94 10.80 -2.87
N GLN A 114 -10.62 10.22 -4.01
CA GLN A 114 -9.33 9.69 -4.29
C GLN A 114 -8.20 10.75 -4.19
N LYS A 115 -8.39 11.91 -4.83
CA LYS A 115 -7.47 13.06 -4.73
C LYS A 115 -7.33 13.59 -3.31
N GLN A 116 -8.44 13.64 -2.56
CA GLN A 116 -8.44 14.12 -1.17
C GLN A 116 -7.61 13.22 -0.26
N VAL A 117 -7.80 11.90 -0.36
CA VAL A 117 -7.04 10.90 0.39
C VAL A 117 -5.55 11.04 0.09
N VAL A 118 -5.17 11.20 -1.18
CA VAL A 118 -3.77 11.45 -1.58
C VAL A 118 -3.20 12.70 -0.96
N GLY A 119 -3.92 13.82 -1.04
CA GLY A 119 -3.46 15.08 -0.46
C GLY A 119 -3.21 14.95 1.04
N CYS A 120 -4.11 14.28 1.76
CA CYS A 120 -3.93 14.00 3.19
C CYS A 120 -2.69 13.14 3.46
N MET A 121 -2.51 12.05 2.72
CA MET A 121 -1.37 11.16 2.93
C MET A 121 -0.03 11.82 2.62
N GLN A 122 0.01 12.70 1.61
CA GLN A 122 1.21 13.49 1.31
C GLN A 122 1.61 14.40 2.48
N ILE A 123 0.63 14.96 3.18
CA ILE A 123 0.87 15.76 4.40
C ILE A 123 1.42 14.88 5.52
N LYS A 124 0.95 13.64 5.65
CA LYS A 124 1.38 12.67 6.69
C LYS A 124 2.70 11.96 6.35
N ALA A 125 3.12 11.98 5.07
CA ALA A 125 4.30 11.25 4.58
C ALA A 125 5.59 11.52 5.38
N PRO A 126 5.95 12.76 5.77
CA PRO A 126 7.14 13.00 6.56
C PRO A 126 7.16 12.25 7.90
N THR A 127 6.02 12.16 8.59
CA THR A 127 5.90 11.43 9.86
C THR A 127 6.08 9.93 9.66
N ILE A 128 5.48 9.37 8.61
CA ILE A 128 5.67 7.96 8.22
C ILE A 128 7.15 7.69 7.94
N LEU A 129 7.80 8.59 7.21
CA LEU A 129 9.23 8.48 6.88
C LEU A 129 10.12 8.54 8.11
N LEU A 130 9.79 9.41 9.07
CA LEU A 130 10.54 9.49 10.31
C LEU A 130 10.45 8.19 11.13
N GLN A 131 9.29 7.55 11.15
CA GLN A 131 9.07 6.32 11.91
C GLN A 131 9.59 5.06 11.20
N TRP A 132 9.32 4.93 9.90
CA TRP A 132 9.62 3.69 9.15
C TRP A 132 10.87 3.79 8.29
N GLY A 133 11.39 4.99 8.02
CA GLY A 133 12.59 5.21 7.21
C GLY A 133 13.80 4.39 7.66
N PRO A 134 14.15 4.40 8.96
CA PRO A 134 15.26 3.57 9.47
C PRO A 134 15.03 2.07 9.24
N TRP A 135 13.84 1.56 9.55
CA TRP A 135 13.48 0.16 9.32
C TRP A 135 13.58 -0.21 7.84
N LEU A 136 13.16 0.68 6.95
CA LEU A 136 13.25 0.49 5.50
C LEU A 136 14.69 0.46 5.01
N ALA A 137 15.52 1.40 5.45
CA ALA A 137 16.94 1.43 5.09
C ALA A 137 17.67 0.16 5.54
N GLU A 138 17.33 -0.37 6.73
CA GLU A 138 17.92 -1.60 7.25
C GLU A 138 17.44 -2.85 6.50
N ASN A 139 16.15 -2.91 6.15
CA ASN A 139 15.52 -4.15 5.66
C ASN A 139 15.27 -4.20 4.15
N CYS A 140 15.52 -3.11 3.40
CA CYS A 140 15.17 -3.00 1.99
C CYS A 140 15.76 -4.11 1.10
N LYS A 141 16.99 -4.57 1.36
CA LYS A 141 17.61 -5.67 0.59
C LYS A 141 16.85 -6.98 0.78
N THR A 142 16.45 -7.27 2.02
CA THR A 142 15.68 -8.48 2.33
C THR A 142 14.30 -8.39 1.72
N ILE A 143 13.61 -7.25 1.82
CA ILE A 143 12.30 -7.03 1.21
C ILE A 143 12.39 -7.16 -0.32
N ASN A 144 13.43 -6.61 -0.95
CA ASN A 144 13.65 -6.78 -2.39
C ASN A 144 13.74 -8.26 -2.76
N LYS A 145 14.57 -9.03 -2.05
CA LYS A 145 14.78 -10.45 -2.31
C LYS A 145 13.54 -11.30 -2.05
N GLU A 146 12.86 -11.05 -0.93
CA GLU A 146 11.78 -11.92 -0.43
C GLU A 146 10.40 -11.57 -1.00
N VAL A 147 10.18 -10.31 -1.37
CA VAL A 147 8.90 -9.84 -1.89
C VAL A 147 8.99 -9.48 -3.37
N ILE A 148 9.91 -8.59 -3.76
CA ILE A 148 9.97 -8.07 -5.14
C ILE A 148 10.45 -9.16 -6.12
N GLU A 149 11.54 -9.83 -5.80
CA GLU A 149 12.12 -10.84 -6.68
C GLU A 149 11.29 -12.11 -6.73
N LYS A 150 10.64 -12.46 -5.62
CA LYS A 150 9.73 -13.61 -5.51
C LYS A 150 8.26 -13.25 -5.74
N TRP A 151 7.98 -12.08 -6.34
CA TRP A 151 6.62 -11.59 -6.52
C TRP A 151 5.69 -12.61 -7.18
N ALA A 152 6.16 -13.35 -8.18
CA ALA A 152 5.37 -14.39 -8.84
C ALA A 152 4.75 -15.39 -7.86
N ASN A 153 5.48 -15.74 -6.79
CA ASN A 153 5.02 -16.67 -5.75
C ASN A 153 4.17 -15.97 -4.67
N LYS A 154 4.42 -14.68 -4.41
CA LYS A 154 3.72 -13.90 -3.37
C LYS A 154 2.40 -13.30 -3.88
N LYS A 155 2.33 -13.00 -5.18
CA LYS A 155 1.22 -12.32 -5.87
C LYS A 155 -0.13 -12.97 -5.60
N GLN A 156 -0.20 -14.30 -5.61
CA GLN A 156 -1.48 -14.99 -5.42
C GLN A 156 -2.14 -14.60 -4.09
N LYS A 157 -1.37 -14.58 -3.00
CA LYS A 157 -1.89 -14.20 -1.68
C LYS A 157 -2.45 -12.77 -1.68
N VAL A 158 -1.79 -11.87 -2.40
CA VAL A 158 -2.23 -10.47 -2.56
C VAL A 158 -3.56 -10.37 -3.28
N LEU A 159 -3.68 -11.09 -4.39
CA LEU A 159 -4.89 -11.08 -5.20
C LEU A 159 -6.06 -11.76 -4.47
N GLU A 160 -5.80 -12.77 -3.67
CA GLU A 160 -6.79 -13.40 -2.79
C GLU A 160 -7.35 -12.40 -1.78
N LEU A 161 -6.48 -11.65 -1.08
CA LEU A 161 -6.91 -10.61 -0.14
C LEU A 161 -7.73 -9.50 -0.80
N ILE A 162 -7.37 -9.09 -2.01
CA ILE A 162 -8.13 -8.11 -2.80
C ILE A 162 -9.53 -8.64 -3.14
N LYS A 163 -9.63 -9.93 -3.48
CA LYS A 163 -10.90 -10.58 -3.78
C LYS A 163 -11.75 -10.77 -2.52
N GLU A 164 -11.15 -11.13 -1.40
CA GLU A 164 -11.83 -11.22 -0.10
C GLU A 164 -12.40 -9.87 0.32
N PHE A 165 -11.64 -8.79 0.15
CA PHE A 165 -12.12 -7.43 0.40
C PHE A 165 -13.34 -7.09 -0.46
N GLN A 166 -13.32 -7.41 -1.75
CA GLN A 166 -14.47 -7.19 -2.64
C GLN A 166 -15.73 -7.89 -2.11
N VAL A 167 -15.61 -9.12 -1.60
CA VAL A 167 -16.76 -9.85 -1.03
C VAL A 167 -17.27 -9.14 0.22
N GLN A 168 -16.36 -8.72 1.11
CA GLN A 168 -16.72 -8.00 2.34
C GLN A 168 -17.33 -6.62 2.05
N SER A 169 -16.91 -5.93 0.99
CA SER A 169 -17.44 -4.61 0.63
C SER A 169 -18.81 -4.65 -0.05
N THR A 170 -19.30 -5.84 -0.42
CA THR A 170 -20.65 -6.05 -0.97
C THR A 170 -21.70 -6.48 0.05
N GLN A 171 -21.27 -6.79 1.28
CA GLN A 171 -22.15 -7.11 2.41
C GLN A 171 -22.54 -5.83 3.16
#